data_AF-A0A2U2I6Q6-F1
#
_entry.id   AF-A0A2U2I6Q6-F1
#
_cell.length_a   1.000
_cell.length_b   1.000
_cell.length_c   1.000
_cell.angle_alpha   90.00
_cell.angle_beta   90.00
_cell.angle_gamma   90.00
#
_symmetry.space_group_name_H-M   'P 1'
#
loop_
_entity.id
_entity.type
_entity.pdbx_description
1 polymer ?
#
loop_
_entity_poly.entity_id
_entity_poly.type
_entity_poly.pdbx_seq_one_letter_code
_entity_poly.pdbx_strand_id
1 'polypeptide(L)'
;MAILNPVIQVLRRYRHERMHQLSGQASRNPVFALIISASTDVPRHTWPIGWRSHTANTDRAAMADLHVNIAQTIKDCDPAKAGELMGLHFDDSIKALAAGS
;
A
#
# COMPACT_ATOMS: atom_id res chain seq x y z
N MET A 1 25.67 5.07 8.46
CA MET A 1 24.80 5.38 7.32
C MET A 1 24.22 4.06 6.82
N ALA A 2 23.04 3.66 7.33
CA ALA A 2 22.45 2.36 7.00
C ALA A 2 21.86 2.41 5.58
N ILE A 3 22.28 1.49 4.71
CA ILE A 3 21.70 1.30 3.39
C ILE A 3 20.28 0.78 3.59
N LEU A 4 19.28 1.66 3.60
CA LEU A 4 17.88 1.25 3.60
C LEU A 4 17.62 0.48 2.31
N ASN A 5 17.04 -0.71 2.44
CA ASN A 5 16.65 -1.62 1.36
C ASN A 5 16.02 -0.81 0.19
N PRO A 6 16.39 -1.07 -1.08
CA PRO A 6 15.81 -0.39 -2.24
C PRO A 6 14.28 -0.33 -2.20
N VAL A 7 13.61 -1.38 -1.71
CA VAL A 7 12.14 -1.45 -1.55
C VAL A 7 11.62 -0.39 -0.56
N ILE A 8 12.34 -0.11 0.53
CA ILE A 8 12.00 0.93 1.50
C ILE A 8 12.15 2.32 0.87
N GLN A 9 13.20 2.54 0.06
CA GLN A 9 13.41 3.80 -0.69
C GLN A 9 12.33 4.02 -1.77
N VAL A 10 11.93 2.94 -2.44
CA VAL A 10 10.87 2.86 -3.46
C VAL A 10 9.52 3.31 -2.91
N LEU A 11 9.13 2.81 -1.74
CA LEU A 11 7.86 3.12 -1.08
C LEU A 11 7.83 4.54 -0.51
N ARG A 12 8.99 5.08 -0.14
CA ARG A 12 9.12 6.42 0.46
C ARG A 12 8.75 7.58 -0.46
N ARG A 13 8.78 7.42 -1.80
CA ARG A 13 8.67 8.56 -2.73
C ARG A 13 7.47 8.59 -3.67
N TYR A 14 7.03 7.50 -4.31
CA TYR A 14 6.02 7.59 -5.39
C TYR A 14 5.20 6.31 -5.71
N ARG A 15 5.27 5.23 -4.91
CA ARG A 15 4.77 3.90 -5.36
C ARG A 15 3.51 3.35 -4.67
N HIS A 16 3.06 3.94 -3.57
CA HIS A 16 1.83 3.50 -2.90
C HIS A 16 0.59 3.71 -3.79
N GLU A 17 0.37 4.94 -4.26
CA GLU A 17 -0.74 5.27 -5.18
C GLU A 17 -0.71 4.49 -6.49
N ARG A 18 0.50 4.30 -7.06
CA ARG A 18 0.70 3.56 -8.31
C ARG A 18 0.27 2.10 -8.16
N MET A 19 0.55 1.48 -7.02
CA MET A 19 0.11 0.11 -6.74
C MET A 19 -1.42 0.03 -6.75
N HIS A 20 -2.10 0.92 -6.01
CA HIS A 20 -3.57 0.95 -5.96
C HIS A 20 -4.19 1.09 -7.35
N GLN A 21 -3.67 2.01 -8.18
CA GLN A 21 -4.12 2.19 -9.56
C GLN A 21 -3.97 0.93 -10.42
N LEU A 22 -2.81 0.27 -10.32
CA LEU A 22 -2.55 -0.96 -11.08
C LEU A 22 -3.46 -2.10 -10.63
N SER A 23 -3.74 -2.24 -9.32
CA SER A 23 -4.71 -3.20 -8.80
C SER A 23 -6.12 -2.92 -9.33
N GLY A 24 -6.53 -1.64 -9.36
CA GLY A 24 -7.80 -1.21 -9.95
C GLY A 24 -7.91 -1.60 -11.43
N GLN A 25 -6.86 -1.41 -12.21
CA GLN A 25 -6.80 -1.80 -13.63
C GLN A 25 -6.82 -3.32 -13.82
N ALA A 26 -6.11 -4.06 -12.96
CA ALA A 26 -6.04 -5.52 -13.00
C ALA A 26 -7.41 -6.19 -12.75
N SER A 27 -8.32 -5.52 -12.04
CA SER A 27 -9.69 -6.01 -11.82
C SER A 27 -10.50 -6.19 -13.11
N ARG A 28 -10.09 -5.58 -14.22
CA ARG A 28 -10.85 -5.48 -15.48
C ARG A 28 -12.27 -4.90 -15.30
N ASN A 29 -12.51 -4.17 -14.20
CA ASN A 29 -13.73 -3.44 -13.93
C ASN A 29 -13.46 -1.93 -14.09
N PRO A 30 -13.94 -1.30 -15.17
CA PRO A 30 -13.65 0.12 -15.46
C PRO A 30 -14.23 1.07 -14.40
N VAL A 31 -15.35 0.71 -13.76
CA VAL A 31 -15.93 1.50 -12.67
C VAL A 31 -15.03 1.44 -11.44
N PHE A 32 -14.52 0.26 -11.10
CA PHE A 32 -13.59 0.11 -9.98
C PHE A 32 -12.29 0.90 -10.22
N ALA A 33 -11.71 0.80 -11.41
CA ALA A 33 -10.53 1.57 -11.78
C ALA A 33 -10.74 3.09 -11.67
N LEU A 34 -11.93 3.59 -12.05
CA LEU A 34 -12.30 4.99 -11.91
C LEU A 34 -12.36 5.43 -10.43
N ILE A 35 -13.04 4.64 -9.58
CA ILE A 35 -13.17 4.93 -8.14
C ILE A 35 -11.78 5.03 -7.49
N ILE A 36 -10.90 4.06 -7.75
CA ILE A 36 -9.54 4.07 -7.21
C ILE A 36 -8.75 5.28 -7.71
N SER A 37 -8.88 5.63 -8.99
CA SER A 37 -8.18 6.79 -9.56
C SER A 37 -8.64 8.12 -8.96
N ALA A 38 -9.96 8.27 -8.74
CA ALA A 38 -10.53 9.45 -8.08
C ALA A 38 -10.07 9.59 -6.62
N SER A 39 -9.70 8.49 -5.98
CA SER A 39 -9.28 8.44 -4.57
C SER A 39 -7.79 8.74 -4.36
N THR A 40 -7.01 9.00 -5.42
CA THR A 40 -5.53 9.08 -5.37
C THR A 40 -4.97 10.16 -4.45
N ASP A 41 -5.69 11.26 -4.23
CA ASP A 41 -5.25 12.32 -3.33
C ASP A 41 -5.30 11.92 -1.85
N VAL A 42 -6.17 11.00 -1.46
CA VAL A 42 -6.26 10.54 -0.07
C VAL A 42 -4.95 9.85 0.36
N PRO A 43 -4.47 8.78 -0.34
CA PRO A 43 -3.18 8.17 -0.06
C PRO A 43 -2.01 9.15 -0.10
N ARG A 44 -2.01 10.17 -0.97
CA ARG A 44 -0.93 11.18 -1.02
C ARG A 44 -0.76 11.94 0.29
N HIS A 45 -1.88 12.27 0.94
CA HIS A 45 -1.87 13.01 2.20
C HIS A 45 -1.67 12.10 3.41
N THR A 46 -2.22 10.88 3.38
CA THR A 46 -2.17 9.95 4.51
C THR A 46 -0.89 9.12 4.56
N TRP A 47 -0.29 8.80 3.41
CA TRP A 47 0.93 7.99 3.34
C TRP A 47 2.10 8.56 4.16
N PRO A 48 2.44 9.87 4.09
CA PRO A 48 3.51 10.43 4.91
C PRO A 48 3.24 10.31 6.42
N ILE A 49 1.97 10.37 6.84
CA ILE A 49 1.57 10.23 8.25
C ILE A 49 1.78 8.77 8.68
N GLY A 50 1.21 7.82 7.93
CA GLY A 50 1.39 6.39 8.16
C GLY A 50 2.87 5.99 8.17
N TRP A 51 3.67 6.47 7.21
CA TRP A 51 5.10 6.17 7.16
C TRP A 51 5.87 6.64 8.41
N ARG A 52 5.49 7.81 8.97
CA ARG A 52 6.12 8.34 10.18
C ARG A 52 5.71 7.58 11.43
N SER A 53 4.49 7.08 11.51
CA SER A 53 4.01 6.31 12.68
C SER A 53 4.59 4.90 12.75
N HIS A 54 5.06 4.33 11.62
CA HIS A 54 5.95 3.17 11.63
C HIS A 54 7.36 3.59 12.09
N THR A 55 7.60 3.54 13.40
CA THR A 55 8.85 4.07 14.01
C THR A 55 10.03 3.10 13.86
N ALA A 56 9.79 1.79 13.87
CA ALA A 56 10.82 0.79 13.65
C ALA A 56 11.00 0.49 12.14
N ASN A 57 12.26 0.24 11.74
CA ASN A 57 12.56 -0.16 10.36
C ASN A 57 11.95 -1.52 10.00
N THR A 58 11.74 -2.39 10.99
CA THR A 58 11.04 -3.68 10.84
C THR A 58 9.60 -3.48 10.40
N ASP A 59 8.89 -2.50 10.97
CA ASP A 59 7.49 -2.27 10.65
C ASP A 59 7.34 -1.70 9.24
N ARG A 60 8.26 -0.82 8.83
CA ARG A 60 8.35 -0.31 7.46
C ARG A 60 8.66 -1.41 6.45
N ALA A 61 9.52 -2.35 6.81
CA ALA A 61 9.83 -3.52 5.99
C ALA A 61 8.61 -4.45 5.87
N ALA A 62 7.90 -4.72 6.97
CA ALA A 62 6.68 -5.52 6.96
C ALA A 62 5.59 -4.90 6.07
N MET A 63 5.39 -3.58 6.13
CA MET A 63 4.49 -2.88 5.22
C MET A 63 4.96 -3.01 3.76
N ALA A 64 6.26 -2.93 3.51
CA ALA A 64 6.81 -3.11 2.18
C ALA A 64 6.54 -4.49 1.60
N ASP A 65 6.80 -5.53 2.39
CA ASP A 65 6.59 -6.92 2.03
C ASP A 65 5.10 -7.20 1.81
N LEU A 66 4.22 -6.59 2.60
CA LEU A 66 2.78 -6.68 2.40
C LEU A 66 2.33 -6.15 1.03
N HIS A 67 2.86 -5.02 0.56
CA HIS A 67 2.56 -4.50 -0.79
C HIS A 67 3.05 -5.44 -1.90
N VAL A 68 4.23 -6.03 -1.72
CA VAL A 68 4.78 -7.01 -2.67
C VAL A 68 3.90 -8.26 -2.72
N ASN A 69 3.47 -8.76 -1.56
CA ASN A 69 2.61 -9.94 -1.47
C ASN A 69 1.24 -9.70 -2.11
N ILE A 70 0.64 -8.52 -1.93
CA ILE A 70 -0.59 -8.11 -2.63
C ILE A 70 -0.39 -8.12 -4.15
N ALA A 71 0.69 -7.50 -4.63
CA ALA A 71 0.96 -7.45 -6.06
C ALA A 71 1.17 -8.86 -6.65
N GLN A 72 1.81 -9.75 -5.89
CA GLN A 72 2.05 -11.13 -6.28
C GLN A 72 0.75 -11.94 -6.32
N THR A 73 -0.13 -11.83 -5.32
CA THR A 73 -1.42 -12.55 -5.33
C THR A 73 -2.36 -12.06 -6.43
N ILE A 74 -2.32 -10.78 -6.78
CA ILE A 74 -3.02 -10.24 -7.96
C ILE A 74 -2.45 -10.87 -9.24
N LYS A 75 -1.12 -10.94 -9.37
CA LYS A 75 -0.45 -11.56 -10.52
C LYS A 75 -0.78 -13.05 -10.65
N ASP A 76 -0.91 -13.75 -9.52
CA ASP A 76 -1.24 -15.17 -9.47
C ASP A 76 -2.74 -15.44 -9.61
N CYS A 77 -3.55 -14.39 -9.84
CA CYS A 77 -5.00 -14.47 -10.00
C CYS A 77 -5.72 -15.09 -8.78
N ASP A 78 -5.24 -14.81 -7.57
CA ASP A 78 -5.89 -15.19 -6.30
C ASP A 78 -6.62 -13.98 -5.69
N PRO A 79 -7.87 -13.69 -6.12
CA PRO A 79 -8.61 -12.54 -5.63
C PRO A 79 -8.99 -12.65 -4.15
N ALA A 80 -9.16 -13.87 -3.63
CA ALA A 80 -9.51 -14.08 -2.22
C ALA A 80 -8.34 -13.67 -1.32
N LYS A 81 -7.13 -14.16 -1.62
CA LYS A 81 -5.94 -13.80 -0.85
C LYS A 81 -5.54 -12.34 -1.06
N ALA A 82 -5.70 -11.81 -2.26
CA ALA A 82 -5.48 -10.39 -2.53
C ALA A 82 -6.42 -9.51 -1.67
N GLY A 83 -7.70 -9.89 -1.54
CA GLY A 83 -8.67 -9.21 -0.68
C GLY A 83 -8.30 -9.26 0.80
N GLU A 84 -7.89 -10.42 1.31
CA GLU A 84 -7.43 -10.60 2.69
C GLU A 84 -6.23 -9.70 3.01
N LEU A 85 -5.19 -9.74 2.16
CA LEU A 85 -3.99 -8.94 2.36
C LEU A 85 -4.26 -7.44 2.23
N MET A 86 -5.18 -7.03 1.34
CA MET A 86 -5.60 -5.65 1.23
C MET A 86 -6.35 -5.18 2.50
N GLY A 87 -7.16 -6.05 3.10
CA GLY A 87 -7.80 -5.79 4.40
C GLY A 87 -6.76 -5.53 5.49
N LEU A 88 -5.76 -6.39 5.62
CA LEU A 88 -4.65 -6.21 6.57
C LEU A 88 -3.90 -4.89 6.32
N HIS A 89 -3.65 -4.55 5.05
CA HIS A 89 -3.01 -3.29 4.66
C HIS A 89 -3.81 -2.07 5.14
N PHE A 90 -5.13 -2.09 5.00
CA PHE A 90 -5.99 -0.99 5.46
C PHE A 90 -6.08 -0.92 6.98
N ASP A 91 -6.23 -2.04 7.68
CA ASP A 91 -6.30 -2.08 9.14
C ASP A 91 -5.05 -1.45 9.79
N ASP A 92 -3.87 -1.83 9.29
CA ASP A 92 -2.61 -1.27 9.79
C ASP A 92 -2.48 0.22 9.42
N SER A 93 -2.88 0.61 8.21
CA SER A 93 -2.86 2.01 7.78
C SER A 93 -3.80 2.89 8.60
N ILE A 94 -5.00 2.41 8.95
CA ILE A 94 -5.98 3.15 9.76
C ILE A 94 -5.48 3.31 11.20
N LYS A 95 -4.97 2.23 11.82
CA LYS A 95 -4.35 2.30 13.16
C LYS A 95 -3.19 3.29 13.18
N ALA A 96 -2.33 3.23 12.16
CA ALA A 96 -1.20 4.12 11.99
C ALA A 96 -1.59 5.60 11.85
N LEU A 97 -2.76 5.88 11.22
CA LEU A 97 -3.30 7.24 11.10
C LEU A 97 -3.94 7.71 12.41
N ALA A 98 -4.71 6.86 13.09
CA ALA A 98 -5.34 7.19 14.37
C ALA A 98 -4.33 7.41 15.51
N ALA A 99 -3.17 6.74 15.45
CA ALA A 99 -2.08 6.94 16.41
C ALA A 99 -1.18 8.15 16.07
N GLY A 100 -1.27 8.68 14.84
CA GLY A 100 -0.47 9.80 14.35
C GLY A 100 -1.21 11.14 14.29
N SER A 101 -2.48 11.18 14.72
CA SER A 101 -3.36 12.35 14.81
C SER A 101 -3.38 12.97 16.20
#